data_AF-A0A2P7YNV2-F1
#
_entry.id   AF-A0A2P7YNV2-F1
#
_cell.length_a   1.000
_cell.length_b   1.000
_cell.length_c   1.000
_cell.angle_alpha   90.00
_cell.angle_beta   90.00
_cell.angle_gamma   90.00
#
_symmetry.space_group_name_H-M   'P 1'
#
loop_
_entity.id
_entity.type
_entity.pdbx_description
1 polymer ?
#
loop_
_entity_poly.entity_id
_entity_poly.type
_entity_poly.pdbx_seq_one_letter_code
_entity_poly.pdbx_strand_id
1 'polypeptide(L)'
;MAKSLRSKLKLRAKSVKRKGEFTDFVNERTARLAARAQAAQEKQKQKNEDAMEEEEEKPEKPKEDLKKVSTSGLKNTSRIRKRGLKKRGHTKISQVFEMVIDTAGSSGMS
;
A
#
# COMPACT_ATOMS: atom_id res chain seq x y z
N MET A 1 41.65 25.30 12.88
CA MET A 1 40.62 24.26 13.05
C MET A 1 39.78 24.13 11.79
N ALA A 2 39.69 22.94 11.21
CA ALA A 2 38.76 22.69 10.11
C ALA A 2 37.31 22.83 10.60
N LYS A 3 36.43 23.43 9.79
CA LYS A 3 35.02 23.55 10.17
C LYS A 3 34.32 22.19 10.06
N SER A 4 33.50 21.85 11.05
CA SER A 4 32.65 20.64 11.04
C SER A 4 31.77 20.55 9.79
N LEU A 5 31.47 19.33 9.35
CA LEU A 5 30.57 19.05 8.21
C LEU A 5 29.20 19.73 8.38
N ARG A 6 28.70 19.80 9.62
CA ARG A 6 27.41 20.40 9.97
C ARG A 6 27.49 21.89 10.30
N SER A 7 28.64 22.52 10.09
CA SER A 7 28.79 23.96 10.33
C SER A 7 27.90 24.77 9.39
N LYS A 8 27.20 25.78 9.94
CA LYS A 8 26.26 26.63 9.20
C LYS A 8 26.89 27.24 7.94
N LEU A 9 28.15 27.68 8.03
CA LEU A 9 28.86 28.27 6.88
C LEU A 9 29.04 27.26 5.73
N LYS A 10 29.45 26.02 6.01
CA LYS A 10 29.59 24.97 4.98
C LYS A 10 28.23 24.61 4.38
N LEU A 11 27.18 24.53 5.19
CA LEU A 11 25.84 24.22 4.71
C LEU A 11 25.24 25.34 3.84
N ARG A 12 25.44 26.61 4.23
CA ARG A 12 25.02 27.78 3.43
C ARG A 12 25.72 27.82 2.07
N ALA A 13 27.04 27.62 2.04
CA ALA A 13 27.79 27.53 0.78
C ALA A 13 27.27 26.40 -0.12
N LYS A 14 26.95 25.23 0.44
CA LYS A 14 26.33 24.13 -0.32
C LYS A 14 24.93 24.50 -0.83
N SER A 15 24.13 25.25 -0.06
CA SER A 15 22.80 25.69 -0.49
C SER A 15 22.88 26.62 -1.70
N VAL A 16 23.79 27.59 -1.70
CA VAL A 16 24.01 28.48 -2.84
C VAL A 16 24.44 27.69 -4.07
N LYS A 17 25.41 26.76 -3.92
CA LYS A 17 25.85 25.89 -5.02
C LYS A 17 24.71 25.05 -5.60
N ARG A 18 23.88 24.44 -4.75
CA ARG A 18 22.74 23.63 -5.20
C ARG A 18 21.76 24.44 -6.05
N LYS A 19 21.51 25.71 -5.69
CA LYS A 19 20.58 26.59 -6.43
C LYS A 19 21.11 27.08 -7.78
N GLY A 20 22.43 27.07 -7.99
CA GLY A 20 23.02 27.37 -9.29
C GLY A 20 23.01 26.15 -10.21
N GLU A 21 24.13 25.94 -10.90
CA GLU A 21 24.34 24.95 -11.97
C GLU A 21 23.88 23.52 -11.63
N PHE A 22 23.99 23.09 -10.37
CA PHE A 22 23.65 21.72 -9.98
C PHE A 22 22.15 21.40 -10.13
N THR A 23 21.27 22.38 -9.98
CA THR A 23 19.81 22.14 -10.15
C THR A 23 19.49 21.92 -11.63
N ASP A 24 20.11 22.67 -12.53
CA ASP A 24 19.85 22.59 -13.97
C ASP A 24 20.25 21.21 -14.52
N PHE A 25 21.44 20.71 -14.16
CA PHE A 25 21.87 19.36 -14.55
C PHE A 25 20.93 18.25 -14.05
N VAL A 26 20.38 18.41 -12.84
CA VAL A 26 19.44 17.43 -12.28
C VAL A 26 18.10 17.50 -13.03
N ASN A 27 17.61 18.71 -13.31
CA ASN A 27 16.36 18.93 -14.03
C ASN A 27 16.41 18.41 -15.47
N GLU A 28 17.52 18.64 -16.18
CA GLU A 28 17.72 18.11 -17.53
C GLU A 28 17.72 16.57 -17.55
N ARG A 29 18.33 15.95 -16.53
CA ARG A 29 18.34 14.49 -16.43
C ARG A 29 16.93 13.95 -16.15
N THR A 30 16.18 14.57 -15.24
CA THR A 30 14.82 14.13 -14.92
C THR A 30 13.90 14.31 -16.13
N ALA A 31 14.01 15.42 -16.87
CA ALA A 31 13.28 15.63 -18.12
C ALA A 31 13.59 14.54 -19.16
N ARG A 32 14.86 14.19 -19.36
CA ARG A 32 15.26 13.10 -20.27
C ARG A 32 14.68 11.75 -19.87
N LEU A 33 14.65 11.44 -18.58
CA LEU A 33 14.08 10.19 -18.08
C LEU A 33 12.55 10.16 -18.24
N ALA A 34 11.87 11.28 -17.99
CA ALA A 34 10.43 11.41 -18.18
C ALA A 34 10.04 11.22 -19.65
N ALA A 35 10.76 11.85 -20.58
CA ALA A 35 10.52 11.68 -22.02
C ALA A 35 10.72 10.22 -22.47
N ARG A 36 11.77 9.55 -21.98
CA ARG A 36 11.98 8.12 -22.25
C ARG A 36 10.87 7.24 -21.69
N ALA A 37 10.36 7.56 -20.50
CA ALA A 37 9.26 6.83 -19.88
C ALA A 37 7.96 6.99 -20.67
N GLN A 38 7.65 8.21 -21.12
CA GLN A 38 6.48 8.47 -21.98
C GLN A 38 6.57 7.71 -23.31
N ALA A 39 7.71 7.80 -24.01
CA ALA A 39 7.91 7.07 -25.26
C ALA A 39 7.84 5.53 -25.07
N ALA A 40 8.31 5.01 -23.94
CA ALA A 40 8.17 3.58 -23.63
C ALA A 40 6.70 3.19 -23.38
N GLN A 41 5.94 4.04 -22.70
CA GLN A 41 4.52 3.84 -22.45
C GLN A 41 3.70 3.89 -23.75
N GLU A 42 3.97 4.82 -24.65
CA GLU A 42 3.32 4.91 -25.96
C GLU A 42 3.60 3.67 -26.81
N LYS A 43 4.86 3.20 -26.86
CA LYS A 43 5.23 1.95 -27.54
C LYS A 43 4.53 0.73 -26.97
N GLN A 44 4.31 0.69 -25.65
CA GLN A 44 3.56 -0.39 -25.02
C GLN A 44 2.07 -0.33 -25.37
N LYS A 45 1.48 0.87 -25.44
CA LYS A 45 0.09 1.03 -25.87
C LYS A 45 -0.10 0.59 -27.32
N GLN A 46 0.75 1.05 -28.23
CA GLN A 46 0.72 0.64 -29.65
C GLN A 46 0.82 -0.88 -29.79
N LYS A 47 1.78 -1.52 -29.12
CA LYS A 47 1.90 -2.99 -29.15
C LYS A 47 0.69 -3.73 -28.59
N ASN A 48 0.00 -3.16 -27.60
CA ASN A 48 -1.21 -3.75 -27.05
C ASN A 48 -2.43 -3.52 -27.97
N GLU A 49 -2.46 -2.41 -28.70
CA GLU A 49 -3.49 -2.10 -29.70
C GLU A 49 -3.30 -2.98 -30.94
N ASP A 50 -2.07 -3.12 -31.46
CA ASP A 50 -1.73 -4.02 -32.56
C ASP A 50 -2.02 -5.49 -32.21
N ALA A 51 -1.74 -5.90 -30.96
CA ALA A 51 -2.08 -7.24 -30.48
C ALA A 51 -3.59 -7.44 -30.24
N MET A 52 -4.38 -6.37 -30.13
CA MET A 52 -5.84 -6.45 -30.02
C MET A 52 -6.52 -6.53 -31.39
N GLU A 53 -5.96 -5.88 -32.42
CA GLU A 53 -6.48 -5.95 -33.79
C GLU A 53 -6.12 -7.27 -34.48
N GLU A 54 -4.99 -7.90 -34.16
CA GLU A 54 -4.57 -9.18 -34.75
C GLU A 54 -5.25 -10.42 -34.10
N GLU A 55 -6.00 -10.24 -33.01
CA GLU A 55 -6.74 -11.32 -32.33
C GLU A 55 -8.23 -11.41 -32.74
N GLU A 56 -8.72 -10.49 -33.59
CA GLU A 56 -10.10 -10.54 -34.11
C GLU A 56 -10.28 -11.46 -35.34
N GLU A 57 -9.21 -11.96 -35.97
CA GLU A 57 -9.29 -12.87 -37.15
C GLU A 57 -8.85 -14.32 -36.86
N LYS A 58 -9.27 -14.92 -35.73
CA LYS A 58 -9.17 -16.38 -35.55
C LYS A 58 -10.52 -17.02 -35.20
N PRO A 59 -10.88 -18.12 -35.90
CA PRO A 59 -12.23 -18.67 -35.91
C PRO A 59 -12.63 -19.20 -34.53
N GLU A 60 -13.89 -18.91 -34.20
CA GLU A 60 -14.62 -19.34 -33.01
C GLU A 60 -14.37 -20.83 -32.70
N LYS A 61 -13.64 -21.09 -31.62
CA LYS A 61 -13.69 -22.40 -30.95
C LYS A 61 -14.99 -22.48 -30.15
N PRO A 62 -15.66 -23.64 -30.12
CA PRO A 62 -16.93 -23.80 -29.42
C PRO A 62 -16.77 -23.46 -27.95
N LYS A 63 -17.64 -22.56 -27.47
CA LYS A 63 -17.76 -22.14 -26.07
C LYS A 63 -18.25 -23.34 -25.26
N GLU A 64 -17.34 -24.14 -24.73
CA GLU A 64 -17.66 -24.96 -23.56
C GLU A 64 -17.83 -24.01 -22.38
N ASP A 65 -19.01 -24.05 -21.76
CA ASP A 65 -19.41 -23.24 -20.62
C ASP A 65 -18.51 -23.50 -19.40
N LEU A 66 -17.32 -22.91 -19.39
CA LEU A 66 -16.50 -22.78 -18.21
C LEU A 66 -17.22 -21.82 -17.26
N LYS A 67 -17.93 -22.40 -16.28
CA LYS A 67 -18.53 -21.68 -15.14
C LYS A 67 -17.56 -20.58 -14.70
N LYS A 68 -17.97 -19.32 -14.79
CA LYS A 68 -17.19 -18.15 -14.42
C LYS A 68 -16.84 -18.21 -12.93
N VAL A 69 -15.74 -18.89 -12.59
CA VAL A 69 -15.24 -18.95 -11.22
C VAL A 69 -14.72 -17.56 -10.88
N SER A 70 -15.52 -16.81 -10.14
CA SER A 70 -15.12 -15.50 -9.64
C SER A 70 -13.99 -15.68 -8.63
N THR A 71 -12.75 -15.50 -9.10
CA THR A 71 -11.54 -15.49 -8.27
C THR A 71 -11.39 -14.18 -7.49
N SER A 72 -12.37 -13.28 -7.54
CA SER A 72 -12.46 -12.15 -6.61
C SER A 72 -12.93 -12.64 -5.24
N GLY A 73 -12.08 -13.40 -4.54
CA GLY A 73 -12.25 -13.60 -3.10
C GLY A 73 -12.39 -12.24 -2.39
N LEU A 74 -13.03 -12.21 -1.22
CA LEU A 74 -13.17 -10.98 -0.43
C LEU A 74 -11.78 -10.31 -0.30
N LYS A 75 -11.61 -9.12 -0.88
CA LYS A 75 -10.37 -8.30 -0.79
C LYS A 75 -10.10 -7.75 0.63
N ASN A 76 -10.66 -8.40 1.64
CA ASN A 76 -10.83 -7.91 3.01
C ASN A 76 -10.56 -9.00 4.07
N THR A 77 -9.78 -10.04 3.74
CA THR A 77 -9.81 -11.31 4.48
C THR A 77 -8.74 -11.50 5.56
N SER A 78 -8.01 -10.49 6.04
CA SER A 78 -7.18 -10.71 7.26
C SER A 78 -7.22 -9.53 8.23
N ARG A 79 -7.09 -8.31 7.73
CA ARG A 79 -7.09 -7.09 8.55
C ARG A 79 -8.47 -6.79 9.17
N ILE A 80 -9.57 -7.07 8.46
CA ILE A 80 -10.94 -6.89 9.00
C ILE A 80 -11.25 -7.92 10.07
N ARG A 81 -10.92 -9.21 9.82
CA ARG A 81 -11.10 -10.30 10.80
C ARG A 81 -10.37 -10.01 12.13
N LYS A 82 -9.11 -9.57 12.06
CA LYS A 82 -8.31 -9.21 13.25
C LYS A 82 -8.85 -8.00 14.02
N ARG A 83 -9.51 -7.04 13.35
CA ARG A 83 -10.12 -5.87 14.02
C ARG A 83 -11.45 -6.21 14.71
N GLY A 84 -12.25 -7.11 14.12
CA GLY A 84 -13.52 -7.56 14.72
C GLY A 84 -13.32 -8.40 15.99
N LEU A 85 -12.29 -9.22 16.04
CA LEU A 85 -11.99 -10.09 17.20
C LEU A 85 -11.58 -9.30 18.46
N LYS A 86 -10.88 -8.16 18.30
CA LYS A 86 -10.50 -7.30 19.44
C LYS A 86 -11.69 -6.65 20.14
N LYS A 87 -12.81 -6.45 19.45
CA LYS A 87 -14.01 -5.82 20.02
C LYS A 87 -14.94 -6.80 20.73
N ARG A 88 -14.77 -8.12 20.55
CA ARG A 88 -15.66 -9.15 21.11
C ARG A 88 -15.11 -9.85 22.36
N GLY A 89 -13.89 -9.51 22.79
CA GLY A 89 -13.18 -10.19 23.89
C GLY A 89 -13.43 -9.65 25.30
N HIS A 90 -14.27 -8.62 25.50
CA HIS A 90 -14.36 -7.92 26.80
C HIS A 90 -15.69 -8.04 27.54
N THR A 91 -16.65 -8.86 27.10
CA THR A 91 -18.01 -8.85 27.70
C THR A 91 -18.49 -10.18 28.27
N LYS A 92 -17.63 -11.17 28.50
CA LYS A 92 -18.07 -12.48 29.08
C LYS A 92 -17.28 -12.98 30.29
N ILE A 93 -16.32 -12.22 30.81
CA ILE A 93 -15.59 -12.60 32.04
C ILE A 93 -16.11 -11.82 33.25
N SER A 94 -16.65 -10.61 33.07
CA SER A 94 -17.16 -9.80 34.19
C SER A 94 -18.45 -10.35 34.83
N GLN A 95 -19.32 -11.01 34.07
CA GLN A 95 -20.59 -11.54 34.62
C GLN A 95 -20.42 -12.82 35.46
N VAL A 96 -19.37 -13.61 35.24
CA VAL A 96 -19.13 -14.83 36.02
C VAL A 96 -18.42 -14.50 37.34
N PHE A 97 -17.64 -13.41 37.39
CA PHE A 97 -16.89 -13.04 38.59
C PHE A 97 -17.76 -12.31 39.63
N GLU A 98 -18.74 -11.49 39.22
CA GLU A 98 -19.69 -10.88 40.17
C GLU A 98 -20.61 -11.92 40.82
N MET A 99 -21.10 -12.91 40.06
CA MET A 99 -22.05 -13.90 40.59
C MET A 99 -21.44 -14.86 41.63
N VAL A 100 -20.12 -15.08 41.61
CA VAL A 100 -19.43 -15.95 42.58
C VAL A 100 -19.12 -15.20 43.89
N ILE A 101 -18.87 -13.89 43.84
CA ILE A 101 -18.53 -13.10 45.02
C ILE A 101 -19.76 -12.88 45.92
N ASP A 102 -20.94 -12.66 45.34
CA ASP A 102 -22.16 -12.42 46.13
C ASP A 102 -22.63 -13.67 46.92
N THR A 103 -22.36 -14.87 46.42
CA THR A 103 -22.72 -16.11 47.13
C THR A 103 -21.79 -16.50 48.28
N ALA A 104 -20.57 -15.95 48.33
CA ALA A 104 -19.56 -16.32 49.33
C ALA A 104 -19.49 -15.35 50.53
N GLY A 105 -20.28 -14.27 50.55
CA GLY A 105 -20.22 -13.22 51.57
C GLY A 105 -21.32 -13.23 52.64
N SER A 106 -22.25 -14.19 52.65
CA SER A 106 -23.43 -14.16 53.56
C SER A 106 -23.43 -15.20 54.70
N SER A 107 -22.29 -15.81 55.03
CA SER A 107 -22.18 -16.67 56.22
C SER A 107 -21.04 -16.21 57.13
N GLY A 108 -21.33 -15.25 58.01
CA GLY A 108 -20.45 -14.95 59.14
C GLY A 108 -20.50 -13.51 59.61
N MET A 109 -21.59 -13.11 60.27
CA MET A 109 -21.60 -12.06 61.30
C MET A 109 -22.98 -12.01 61.96
N SER A 110 -23.14 -12.79 63.04
CA SER A 110 -23.98 -12.50 64.22
C SER A 110 -23.84 -13.63 65.21
#